data_AF-A0A1W1YMA8-F1
#
_entry.id   AF-A0A1W1YMA8-F1
#
_cell.length_a   1.000
_cell.length_b   1.000
_cell.length_c   1.000
_cell.angle_alpha   90.00
_cell.angle_beta   90.00
_cell.angle_gamma   90.00
#
_symmetry.space_group_name_H-M   'P 1'
#
loop_
_entity.id
_entity.type
_entity.pdbx_description
1 polymer ?
#
loop_
_entity_poly.entity_id
_entity_poly.type
_entity_poly.pdbx_seq_one_letter_code
_entity_poly.pdbx_strand_id
1 'polypeptide(L)'
;MKREVISEALNNISEEYRAEALEMHSLEVVSGPGNMKKKIVTIILAAAITAALGATAYAALTGMTSRNGEPEETLVNEIPAYTCDVTEEDEDGNQIQTTFYQDAQTLTYEDISKVFTFDGRESCNEIQFMASYLPEGYTVNWGPAGEWTDVAQGDYNMGERCYNIKVYYASQFGPDGSLFSQDVFDSEEVIEDGDFIIYKLSGTVYGSDIPVFFYLMYNTAEGYLIEIDSTESMEVCENIAAGLEIRTTGGVVNYDPNESHDIYLCTGIG
;
A
#
# COMPACT_ATOMS: atom_id res chain seq x y z
N MET A 1 14.85 -11.45 -21.25
CA MET A 1 15.18 -10.34 -22.16
C MET A 1 16.58 -10.55 -22.75
N LYS A 2 16.76 -10.54 -24.07
CA LYS A 2 18.02 -10.95 -24.74
C LYS A 2 18.99 -9.75 -24.88
N ARG A 3 20.29 -10.00 -24.65
CA ARG A 3 21.42 -9.04 -24.71
C ARG A 3 21.47 -8.14 -25.95
N GLU A 4 20.89 -8.59 -27.05
CA GLU A 4 20.85 -7.90 -28.34
C GLU A 4 20.01 -6.61 -28.29
N VAL A 5 18.92 -6.61 -27.51
CA VAL A 5 18.00 -5.45 -27.39
C VAL A 5 18.69 -4.26 -26.69
N ILE A 6 19.58 -4.55 -25.73
CA ILE A 6 20.33 -3.51 -24.99
C ILE A 6 21.37 -2.84 -25.89
N SER A 7 22.07 -3.62 -26.74
CA SER A 7 23.07 -3.08 -27.66
C SER A 7 22.47 -2.20 -28.76
N GLU A 8 21.26 -2.52 -29.23
CA GLU A 8 20.56 -1.73 -30.25
C GLU A 8 20.05 -0.40 -29.67
N ALA A 9 19.51 -0.42 -28.45
CA ALA A 9 19.10 0.79 -27.73
C ALA A 9 20.26 1.77 -27.49
N LEU A 10 21.44 1.26 -27.13
CA LEU A 10 22.65 2.07 -26.90
C LEU A 10 23.21 2.70 -28.19
N ASN A 11 23.00 2.07 -29.35
CA ASN A 11 23.46 2.58 -30.63
C ASN A 11 22.53 3.62 -31.25
N ASN A 12 21.29 3.74 -30.76
CA ASN A 12 20.29 4.69 -31.26
C ASN A 12 20.20 6.01 -30.48
N ILE A 13 21.03 6.21 -29.45
CA ILE A 13 21.14 7.50 -28.75
C ILE A 13 21.77 8.53 -29.70
N SER A 14 21.07 9.63 -29.98
CA SER A 14 21.51 10.64 -30.95
C SER A 14 22.81 11.35 -30.51
N GLU A 15 23.63 11.75 -31.48
CA GLU A 15 24.89 12.48 -31.25
C GLU A 15 24.68 13.79 -30.48
N GLU A 16 23.49 14.41 -30.55
CA GLU A 16 23.16 15.64 -29.82
C GLU A 16 23.12 15.41 -28.30
N TYR A 17 22.49 14.32 -27.85
CA TYR A 17 22.47 13.95 -26.41
C TYR A 17 23.86 13.61 -25.88
N ARG A 18 24.75 13.11 -26.73
CA ARG A 18 26.16 12.86 -26.36
C ARG A 18 26.94 14.16 -26.21
N ALA A 19 26.69 15.16 -27.05
CA ALA A 19 27.36 16.46 -26.99
C ALA A 19 26.92 17.26 -25.75
N GLU A 20 25.62 17.26 -25.42
CA GLU A 20 25.07 17.97 -24.25
C GLU A 20 25.59 17.39 -22.92
N ALA A 21 25.69 16.06 -22.82
CA ALA A 21 26.30 15.38 -21.67
C ALA A 21 27.80 15.68 -21.50
N LEU A 22 28.51 15.95 -22.60
CA LEU A 22 29.92 16.35 -22.59
C LEU A 22 30.12 17.80 -22.13
N GLU A 23 29.18 18.69 -22.45
CA GLU A 23 29.22 20.10 -22.06
C GLU A 23 28.99 20.26 -20.54
N MET A 24 28.02 19.55 -19.97
CA MET A 24 27.77 19.52 -18.52
C MET A 24 28.98 18.99 -17.71
N HIS A 25 29.79 18.12 -18.30
CA HIS A 25 30.96 17.53 -17.63
C HIS A 25 32.17 18.46 -17.54
N SER A 26 32.17 19.59 -18.26
CA SER A 26 33.25 20.57 -18.25
C SER A 26 33.17 21.58 -17.09
N LEU A 27 32.04 21.62 -16.38
CA LEU A 27 31.79 22.53 -15.26
C LEU A 27 32.20 21.96 -13.88
N GLU A 28 32.41 20.65 -13.75
CA GLU A 28 32.75 20.01 -12.47
C GLU A 28 34.07 19.22 -12.52
N VAL A 29 35.19 19.86 -12.85
CA VAL A 29 36.51 19.25 -12.59
C VAL A 29 37.52 20.30 -12.10
N VAL A 30 37.37 20.74 -10.84
CA VAL A 30 38.49 21.27 -10.07
C VAL A 30 38.51 20.62 -8.68
N SER A 31 39.19 19.47 -8.56
CA SER A 31 40.17 19.20 -7.49
C SER A 31 40.70 17.75 -7.52
N GLY A 32 42.03 17.61 -7.47
CA GLY A 32 42.71 16.52 -6.75
C GLY A 32 43.07 15.23 -7.52
N PRO A 33 44.36 14.82 -7.57
CA PRO A 33 44.84 13.74 -8.43
C PRO A 33 44.85 12.38 -7.70
N GLY A 34 44.09 11.41 -8.22
CA GLY A 34 44.21 10.01 -7.81
C GLY A 34 43.02 9.18 -8.27
N ASN A 35 43.27 8.17 -9.11
CA ASN A 35 42.29 7.19 -9.64
C ASN A 35 41.34 7.65 -10.76
N MET A 36 41.90 8.17 -11.87
CA MET A 36 41.12 8.59 -13.05
C MET A 36 40.73 7.47 -14.06
N LYS A 37 41.13 6.21 -13.89
CA LYS A 37 40.81 5.15 -14.89
C LYS A 37 39.67 4.19 -14.52
N LYS A 38 39.24 4.13 -13.26
CA LYS A 38 38.12 3.27 -12.83
C LYS A 38 36.78 4.00 -12.71
N LYS A 39 36.76 5.34 -12.70
CA LYS A 39 35.52 6.15 -12.58
C LYS A 39 34.80 6.39 -13.91
N ILE A 40 35.51 6.34 -15.05
CA ILE A 40 34.92 6.68 -16.36
C ILE A 40 33.91 5.62 -16.83
N VAL A 41 34.10 4.34 -16.48
CA VAL A 41 33.17 3.25 -16.89
C VAL A 41 31.91 3.21 -16.02
N THR A 42 31.99 3.61 -14.75
CA THR A 42 30.85 3.61 -13.84
C THR A 42 29.88 4.78 -14.10
N ILE A 43 30.37 5.92 -14.58
CA ILE A 43 29.53 7.11 -14.83
C ILE A 43 28.77 7.00 -16.17
N ILE A 44 29.34 6.38 -17.20
CA ILE A 44 28.62 6.12 -18.45
C ILE A 44 27.48 5.10 -18.24
N LEU A 45 27.68 4.13 -17.34
CA LEU A 45 26.61 3.19 -16.97
C LEU A 45 25.50 3.90 -16.17
N ALA A 46 25.86 4.82 -15.28
CA ALA A 46 24.89 5.63 -14.54
C ALA A 46 24.08 6.52 -15.48
N ALA A 47 24.70 7.27 -16.38
CA ALA A 47 23.97 8.15 -17.32
C ALA A 47 23.12 7.38 -18.35
N ALA A 48 23.57 6.22 -18.83
CA ALA A 48 22.76 5.36 -19.68
C ALA A 48 21.58 4.73 -18.93
N ILE A 49 21.77 4.42 -17.64
CA ILE A 49 20.68 3.99 -16.75
C ILE A 49 19.75 5.16 -16.44
N THR A 50 20.23 6.39 -16.21
CA THR A 50 19.36 7.56 -15.96
C THR A 50 18.61 8.01 -17.20
N ALA A 51 19.17 7.83 -18.40
CA ALA A 51 18.47 8.11 -19.66
C ALA A 51 17.43 7.01 -20.00
N ALA A 52 17.75 5.73 -19.73
CA ALA A 52 16.80 4.62 -19.88
C ALA A 52 15.71 4.62 -18.79
N LEU A 53 16.06 5.03 -17.57
CA LEU A 53 15.13 5.27 -16.45
C LEU A 53 14.35 6.56 -16.61
N GLY A 54 14.89 7.59 -17.27
CA GLY A 54 14.17 8.84 -17.52
C GLY A 54 13.02 8.66 -18.52
N ALA A 55 13.22 7.82 -19.54
CA ALA A 55 12.15 7.48 -20.48
C ALA A 55 11.12 6.48 -19.92
N THR A 56 11.50 5.64 -18.93
CA THR A 56 10.56 4.75 -18.23
C THR A 56 9.88 5.44 -17.04
N ALA A 57 10.51 6.43 -16.41
CA ALA A 57 9.88 7.28 -15.39
C ALA A 57 8.74 8.11 -15.97
N TYR A 58 8.86 8.56 -17.23
CA TYR A 58 7.77 9.27 -17.91
C TYR A 58 6.58 8.37 -18.28
N ALA A 59 6.76 7.04 -18.28
CA ALA A 59 5.68 6.07 -18.42
C ALA A 59 5.16 5.56 -17.07
N ALA A 60 5.96 5.63 -15.99
CA ALA A 60 5.50 5.43 -14.61
C ALA A 60 4.73 6.65 -14.07
N LEU A 61 4.85 7.80 -14.73
CA LEU A 61 4.12 9.05 -14.45
C LEU A 61 2.67 9.06 -14.97
N THR A 62 2.12 7.93 -15.41
CA THR A 62 0.69 7.78 -15.72
C THR A 62 -0.06 6.90 -14.72
N GLY A 63 0.47 6.73 -13.51
CA GLY A 63 -0.31 6.22 -12.38
C GLY A 63 -1.30 7.26 -11.89
N MET A 64 -2.32 7.56 -12.71
CA MET A 64 -3.44 8.40 -12.31
C MET A 64 -4.30 7.65 -11.30
N THR A 65 -4.00 7.79 -10.01
CA THR A 65 -4.94 7.55 -8.91
C THR A 65 -5.94 8.70 -8.91
N SER A 66 -7.01 8.57 -9.70
CA SER A 66 -8.10 9.55 -9.66
C SER A 66 -9.12 9.09 -8.61
N ARG A 67 -9.44 9.94 -7.64
CA ARG A 67 -10.69 9.84 -6.90
C ARG A 67 -11.82 10.15 -7.88
N ASN A 68 -12.36 9.11 -8.49
CA ASN A 68 -13.60 9.22 -9.24
C ASN A 68 -14.70 8.90 -8.24
N GLY A 69 -15.27 9.92 -7.59
CA GLY A 69 -16.50 9.78 -6.81
C GLY A 69 -17.62 9.39 -7.77
N GLU A 70 -17.68 8.11 -8.07
CA GLU A 70 -18.71 7.52 -8.92
C GLU A 70 -20.02 7.42 -8.12
N PRO A 71 -21.18 7.44 -8.80
CA PRO A 71 -22.48 7.37 -8.14
C PRO A 71 -22.56 6.17 -7.20
N GLU A 72 -23.37 6.30 -6.15
CA GLU A 72 -23.63 5.23 -5.18
C GLU A 72 -23.93 3.91 -5.88
N GLU A 73 -23.18 2.87 -5.53
CA GLU A 73 -23.32 1.52 -6.08
C GLU A 73 -23.86 0.54 -5.04
N THR A 74 -24.37 -0.60 -5.52
CA THR A 74 -24.63 -1.75 -4.66
C THR A 74 -23.58 -2.80 -4.95
N LEU A 75 -22.77 -3.14 -3.96
CA LEU A 75 -21.85 -4.28 -4.03
C LEU A 75 -22.47 -5.51 -3.38
N VAL A 76 -22.24 -6.65 -4.01
CA VAL A 76 -22.63 -7.96 -3.48
C VAL A 76 -21.37 -8.81 -3.37
N ASN A 77 -20.92 -9.03 -2.13
CA ASN A 77 -19.76 -9.85 -1.84
C ASN A 77 -20.22 -11.25 -1.39
N GLU A 78 -19.87 -12.27 -2.17
CA GLU A 78 -20.16 -13.66 -1.85
C GLU A 78 -18.96 -14.28 -1.10
N ILE A 79 -19.10 -14.45 0.21
CA ILE A 79 -18.12 -15.13 1.04
C ILE A 79 -18.43 -16.64 0.97
N PRO A 80 -17.53 -17.47 0.37
CA PRO A 80 -17.74 -18.90 0.33
C PRO A 80 -17.65 -19.49 1.74
N ALA A 81 -18.32 -20.63 1.96
CA ALA A 81 -18.16 -21.37 3.20
C ALA A 81 -16.69 -21.82 3.34
N TYR A 82 -16.09 -21.61 4.51
CA TYR A 82 -14.76 -22.12 4.80
C TYR A 82 -14.70 -22.83 6.14
N THR A 83 -13.70 -23.70 6.26
CA THR A 83 -13.37 -24.43 7.49
C THR A 83 -11.90 -24.19 7.79
N CYS A 84 -11.61 -23.74 9.00
CA CYS A 84 -10.24 -23.48 9.45
C CYS A 84 -9.97 -24.26 10.74
N ASP A 85 -8.86 -24.99 10.77
CA ASP A 85 -8.38 -25.67 11.98
C ASP A 85 -7.30 -24.81 12.63
N VAL A 86 -7.59 -24.27 13.81
CA VAL A 86 -6.61 -23.56 14.63
C VAL A 86 -6.08 -24.52 15.69
N THR A 87 -4.77 -24.57 15.84
CA THR A 87 -4.12 -25.31 16.93
C THR A 87 -3.54 -24.31 17.91
N GLU A 88 -4.05 -24.32 19.14
CA GLU A 88 -3.57 -23.49 20.25
C GLU A 88 -2.85 -24.37 21.28
N GLU A 89 -1.93 -23.79 22.03
CA GLU A 89 -1.31 -24.46 23.19
C GLU A 89 -1.94 -23.91 24.47
N ASP A 90 -2.47 -24.79 25.32
CA ASP A 90 -3.05 -24.39 26.61
C ASP A 90 -1.98 -24.03 27.65
N GLU A 91 -2.40 -23.51 28.80
CA GLU A 91 -1.50 -23.14 29.90
C GLU A 91 -0.64 -24.31 30.44
N ASP A 92 -1.05 -25.55 30.17
CA ASP A 92 -0.38 -26.79 30.57
C ASP A 92 0.52 -27.37 29.45
N GLY A 93 0.60 -26.71 28.30
CA GLY A 93 1.41 -27.13 27.16
C GLY A 93 0.74 -28.18 26.25
N ASN A 94 -0.57 -28.41 26.38
CA ASN A 94 -1.31 -29.32 25.50
C ASN A 94 -1.79 -28.58 24.26
N GLN A 95 -1.68 -29.24 23.11
CA GLN A 95 -2.25 -28.73 21.86
C GLN A 95 -3.76 -28.97 21.83
N ILE A 96 -4.53 -27.90 21.75
CA ILE A 96 -5.97 -27.89 21.51
C ILE A 96 -6.21 -27.57 20.05
N GLN A 97 -6.87 -28.49 19.34
CA GLN A 97 -7.33 -28.25 17.98
C GLN A 97 -8.79 -27.80 17.98
N THR A 98 -9.06 -26.63 17.42
CA THR A 98 -10.40 -26.05 17.29
C THR A 98 -10.72 -25.87 15.82
N THR A 99 -11.79 -26.49 15.34
CA THR A 99 -12.29 -26.30 13.97
C THR A 99 -13.36 -25.22 13.95
N PHE A 100 -13.12 -24.16 13.20
CA PHE A 100 -14.06 -23.09 12.94
C PHE A 100 -14.80 -23.36 11.64
N TYR A 101 -16.13 -23.23 11.68
CA TYR A 101 -17.00 -23.32 10.51
C TYR A 101 -17.63 -21.95 10.27
N GLN A 102 -17.43 -21.42 9.06
CA GLN A 102 -18.18 -20.27 8.58
C GLN A 102 -19.06 -20.72 7.42
N ASP A 103 -20.37 -20.57 7.57
CA ASP A 103 -21.32 -20.78 6.49
C ASP A 103 -21.12 -19.74 5.38
N ALA A 104 -21.52 -20.07 4.15
CA ALA A 104 -21.48 -19.12 3.05
C ALA A 104 -22.37 -17.92 3.37
N GLN A 105 -21.87 -16.71 3.11
CA GLN A 105 -22.57 -15.47 3.37
C GLN A 105 -22.61 -14.62 2.10
N THR A 106 -23.76 -13.99 1.86
CA THR A 106 -23.89 -12.93 0.88
C THR A 106 -23.98 -11.62 1.66
N LEU A 107 -22.95 -10.78 1.54
CA LEU A 107 -22.93 -9.45 2.12
C LEU A 107 -23.31 -8.46 1.02
N THR A 108 -24.39 -7.72 1.25
CA THR A 108 -24.83 -6.66 0.35
C THR A 108 -24.51 -5.32 1.00
N TYR A 109 -23.71 -4.52 0.32
CA TYR A 109 -23.36 -3.16 0.71
C TYR A 109 -24.10 -2.20 -0.22
N GLU A 110 -25.05 -1.45 0.34
CA GLU A 110 -25.75 -0.37 -0.35
C GLU A 110 -25.04 0.98 -0.09
N ASP A 111 -25.32 2.00 -0.90
CA ASP A 111 -24.81 3.37 -0.75
C ASP A 111 -23.29 3.48 -0.67
N ILE A 112 -22.57 2.63 -1.40
CA ILE A 112 -21.12 2.64 -1.41
C ILE A 112 -20.61 3.67 -2.42
N SER A 113 -19.46 4.25 -2.16
CA SER A 113 -18.73 5.10 -3.11
C SER A 113 -17.40 4.47 -3.49
N LYS A 114 -17.08 4.49 -4.78
CA LYS A 114 -15.70 4.27 -5.23
C LYS A 114 -14.84 5.46 -4.78
N VAL A 115 -13.80 5.19 -4.01
CA VAL A 115 -12.95 6.24 -3.40
C VAL A 115 -11.65 6.39 -4.18
N PHE A 116 -11.03 5.27 -4.56
CA PHE A 116 -9.78 5.28 -5.31
C PHE A 116 -9.77 4.21 -6.39
N THR A 117 -8.97 4.46 -7.42
CA THR A 117 -8.56 3.46 -8.41
C THR A 117 -7.05 3.39 -8.42
N PHE A 118 -6.49 2.21 -8.20
CA PHE A 118 -5.05 1.98 -8.24
C PHE A 118 -4.68 1.19 -9.47
N ASP A 119 -3.49 1.43 -10.03
CA ASP A 119 -3.00 0.59 -11.11
C ASP A 119 -2.74 -0.82 -10.58
N GLY A 120 -3.57 -1.76 -11.03
CA GLY A 120 -3.47 -3.17 -10.64
C GLY A 120 -2.11 -3.76 -11.04
N ARG A 121 -1.54 -4.52 -10.12
CA ARG A 121 -0.32 -5.33 -10.35
C ARG A 121 -0.69 -6.80 -10.29
N GLU A 122 -0.19 -7.64 -11.18
CA GLU A 122 -0.48 -9.09 -11.10
C GLU A 122 0.11 -9.75 -9.84
N SER A 123 1.16 -9.16 -9.27
CA SER A 123 1.81 -9.64 -8.06
C SER A 123 2.44 -8.52 -7.24
N CYS A 124 2.41 -8.68 -5.93
CA CYS A 124 3.00 -7.77 -4.95
C CYS A 124 3.83 -8.56 -3.94
N ASN A 125 4.94 -7.97 -3.48
CA ASN A 125 5.70 -8.57 -2.38
C ASN A 125 4.87 -8.49 -1.11
N GLU A 126 4.74 -9.62 -0.41
CA GLU A 126 4.07 -9.64 0.89
C GLU A 126 4.92 -8.89 1.92
N ILE A 127 4.25 -8.06 2.72
CA ILE A 127 4.87 -7.28 3.78
C ILE A 127 4.27 -7.61 5.15
N GLN A 128 5.05 -7.28 6.18
CA GLN A 128 4.57 -7.14 7.55
C GLN A 128 5.00 -5.77 8.06
N PHE A 129 4.25 -5.25 9.01
CA PHE A 129 4.61 -4.07 9.77
C PHE A 129 4.78 -4.40 11.25
N MET A 130 5.46 -3.51 11.95
CA MET A 130 5.55 -3.47 13.39
C MET A 130 5.28 -2.04 13.85
N ALA A 131 4.27 -1.86 14.70
CA ALA A 131 3.93 -0.56 15.26
C ALA A 131 4.72 -0.33 16.56
N SER A 132 5.55 0.71 16.58
CA SER A 132 6.26 1.16 17.79
C SER A 132 5.43 2.11 18.66
N TYR A 133 4.36 2.67 18.09
CA TYR A 133 3.38 3.51 18.77
C TYR A 133 1.97 2.98 18.48
N LEU A 134 1.20 2.81 19.54
CA LEU A 134 -0.25 2.63 19.51
C LEU A 134 -0.86 3.50 20.64
N PRO A 135 -2.06 4.08 20.45
CA PRO A 135 -2.70 4.91 21.47
C PRO A 135 -2.92 4.15 22.79
N GLU A 136 -3.17 4.80 23.92
CA GLU A 136 -3.45 4.09 25.18
C GLU A 136 -4.96 3.92 25.44
N GLY A 137 -5.34 2.98 26.32
CA GLY A 137 -6.72 2.86 26.83
C GLY A 137 -7.68 2.01 25.97
N TYR A 138 -7.14 1.26 25.02
CA TYR A 138 -7.88 0.35 24.14
C TYR A 138 -7.79 -1.11 24.61
N THR A 139 -8.66 -1.95 24.07
CA THR A 139 -8.56 -3.42 24.14
C THR A 139 -7.98 -3.93 22.82
N VAL A 140 -6.86 -4.67 22.88
CA VAL A 140 -6.26 -5.29 21.70
C VAL A 140 -7.20 -6.37 21.18
N ASN A 141 -7.58 -6.30 19.92
CA ASN A 141 -8.30 -7.37 19.24
C ASN A 141 -7.35 -8.26 18.46
N TRP A 142 -6.49 -7.66 17.62
CA TRP A 142 -5.52 -8.36 16.77
C TRP A 142 -4.18 -7.63 16.75
N GLY A 143 -3.07 -8.36 16.59
CA GLY A 143 -1.73 -7.79 16.42
C GLY A 143 -1.28 -6.89 17.58
N PRO A 144 -0.68 -7.44 18.65
CA PRO A 144 -0.19 -6.61 19.75
C PRO A 144 0.96 -5.70 19.32
N ALA A 145 1.18 -4.63 20.09
CA ALA A 145 2.29 -3.70 19.89
C ALA A 145 3.65 -4.44 19.87
N GLY A 146 4.56 -4.03 18.97
CA GLY A 146 5.93 -4.54 18.94
C GLY A 146 6.12 -5.94 18.35
N GLU A 147 5.09 -6.53 17.73
CA GLU A 147 5.20 -7.76 16.95
C GLU A 147 5.06 -7.49 15.44
N TRP A 148 5.68 -8.35 14.63
CA TRP A 148 5.54 -8.29 13.18
C TRP A 148 4.21 -8.92 12.77
N THR A 149 3.34 -8.14 12.14
CA THR A 149 1.99 -8.54 11.77
C THR A 149 1.59 -7.91 10.43
N ASP A 150 0.55 -8.45 9.80
CA ASP A 150 -0.13 -7.88 8.62
C ASP A 150 -1.43 -7.14 8.99
N VAL A 151 -1.88 -7.30 10.24
CA VAL A 151 -3.04 -6.62 10.81
C VAL A 151 -2.82 -6.27 12.28
N ALA A 152 -3.27 -5.10 12.69
CA ALA A 152 -3.31 -4.70 14.10
C ALA A 152 -4.57 -3.89 14.36
N GLN A 153 -5.28 -4.21 15.44
CA GLN A 153 -6.55 -3.57 15.78
C GLN A 153 -6.70 -3.39 17.29
N GLY A 154 -7.15 -2.20 17.68
CA GLY A 154 -7.53 -1.87 19.05
C GLY A 154 -8.84 -1.10 19.08
N ASP A 155 -9.76 -1.54 19.95
CA ASP A 155 -11.07 -0.92 20.10
C ASP A 155 -11.23 -0.31 21.49
N TYR A 156 -12.04 0.74 21.57
CA TYR A 156 -12.61 1.21 22.83
C TYR A 156 -13.84 0.37 23.22
N ASN A 157 -14.26 0.52 24.47
CA ASN A 157 -15.52 -0.06 24.92
C ASN A 157 -16.68 0.44 24.03
N MET A 158 -17.59 -0.45 23.66
CA MET A 158 -18.77 -0.17 22.82
C MET A 158 -18.51 0.02 21.32
N GLY A 159 -17.40 -0.51 20.78
CA GLY A 159 -17.21 -0.64 19.34
C GLY A 159 -16.74 0.63 18.62
N GLU A 160 -16.31 1.65 19.36
CA GLU A 160 -15.58 2.79 18.80
C GLU A 160 -14.13 2.36 18.51
N ARG A 161 -13.65 2.59 17.29
CA ARG A 161 -12.33 2.09 16.88
C ARG A 161 -11.23 3.06 17.28
N CYS A 162 -10.37 2.63 18.21
CA CYS A 162 -9.20 3.41 18.61
C CYS A 162 -8.18 3.45 17.47
N TYR A 163 -7.83 2.27 16.94
CA TYR A 163 -7.04 2.16 15.72
C TYR A 163 -7.32 0.85 14.98
N ASN A 164 -7.12 0.87 13.67
CA ASN A 164 -6.95 -0.32 12.85
C ASN A 164 -5.87 -0.06 11.80
N ILE A 165 -5.04 -1.07 11.58
CA ILE A 165 -3.96 -1.06 10.61
C ILE A 165 -4.08 -2.32 9.78
N LYS A 166 -4.25 -2.17 8.47
CA LYS A 166 -4.40 -3.27 7.52
C LYS A 166 -3.53 -3.07 6.30
N VAL A 167 -3.02 -4.16 5.77
CA VAL A 167 -2.32 -4.18 4.50
C VAL A 167 -3.24 -4.73 3.41
N TYR A 168 -3.33 -4.01 2.30
CA TYR A 168 -3.91 -4.51 1.05
C TYR A 168 -2.85 -4.52 -0.05
N TYR A 169 -3.08 -5.34 -1.06
CA TYR A 169 -2.21 -5.44 -2.21
C TYR A 169 -2.97 -5.06 -3.47
N ALA A 170 -2.34 -4.27 -4.35
CA ALA A 170 -2.91 -3.89 -5.64
C ALA A 170 -3.20 -5.10 -6.53
N SER A 171 -2.57 -6.25 -6.25
CA SER A 171 -2.88 -7.54 -6.88
C SER A 171 -4.19 -8.17 -6.44
N GLN A 172 -4.80 -7.67 -5.37
CA GLN A 172 -6.11 -8.15 -4.89
C GLN A 172 -7.24 -7.23 -5.31
N PHE A 173 -6.95 -6.04 -5.84
CA PHE A 173 -8.00 -5.12 -6.29
C PHE A 173 -8.67 -5.61 -7.57
N GLY A 174 -9.88 -5.11 -7.80
CA GLY A 174 -10.66 -5.41 -9.00
C GLY A 174 -9.90 -5.10 -10.29
N PRO A 175 -10.41 -5.52 -11.45
CA PRO A 175 -9.77 -5.25 -12.74
C PRO A 175 -9.51 -3.76 -13.03
N ASP A 176 -10.27 -2.86 -12.41
CA ASP A 176 -10.11 -1.41 -12.48
C ASP A 176 -9.38 -0.82 -11.25
N GLY A 177 -8.91 -1.67 -10.34
CA GLY A 177 -8.15 -1.31 -9.16
C GLY A 177 -8.95 -0.58 -8.09
N SER A 178 -10.27 -0.76 -8.08
CA SER A 178 -11.16 0.02 -7.23
C SER A 178 -11.05 -0.32 -5.75
N LEU A 179 -11.13 0.72 -4.93
CA LEU A 179 -11.31 0.66 -3.49
C LEU A 179 -12.58 1.44 -3.13
N PHE A 180 -13.46 0.79 -2.35
CA PHE A 180 -14.78 1.30 -2.02
C PHE A 180 -14.89 1.72 -0.54
N SER A 181 -15.83 2.61 -0.22
CA SER A 181 -16.17 2.99 1.15
C SER A 181 -17.64 3.35 1.25
N GLN A 182 -18.24 3.12 2.42
CA GLN A 182 -19.57 3.61 2.79
C GLN A 182 -19.48 4.94 3.55
N ASP A 183 -18.32 5.24 4.14
CA ASP A 183 -18.11 6.44 4.93
C ASP A 183 -18.16 7.71 4.08
N VAL A 184 -18.67 8.80 4.66
CA VAL A 184 -18.84 10.08 3.99
C VAL A 184 -17.62 10.95 4.25
N PHE A 185 -16.82 11.22 3.22
CA PHE A 185 -15.60 12.01 3.36
C PHE A 185 -15.79 13.47 2.94
N ASP A 186 -15.66 14.38 3.90
CA ASP A 186 -15.79 15.83 3.71
C ASP A 186 -14.45 16.53 3.46
N SER A 187 -13.33 15.86 3.75
CA SER A 187 -11.99 16.42 3.58
C SER A 187 -10.99 15.39 3.09
N GLU A 188 -10.06 15.86 2.26
CA GLU A 188 -8.97 15.07 1.69
C GLU A 188 -7.71 15.92 1.58
N GLU A 189 -6.57 15.33 1.97
CA GLU A 189 -5.23 15.84 1.70
C GLU A 189 -4.39 14.72 1.10
N VAL A 190 -3.63 15.04 0.04
CA VAL A 190 -2.72 14.11 -0.63
C VAL A 190 -1.29 14.62 -0.50
N ILE A 191 -0.39 13.73 -0.07
CA ILE A 191 1.01 14.04 0.19
C ILE A 191 1.90 12.99 -0.49
N GLU A 192 2.99 13.43 -1.09
CA GLU A 192 4.07 12.53 -1.54
C GLU A 192 5.16 12.49 -0.47
N ASP A 193 5.50 11.28 0.00
CA ASP A 193 6.57 11.07 0.99
C ASP A 193 7.42 9.84 0.63
N GLY A 194 8.61 10.10 0.06
CA GLY A 194 9.50 9.06 -0.39
C GLY A 194 8.87 8.17 -1.46
N ASP A 195 8.71 6.88 -1.15
CA ASP A 195 8.10 5.88 -2.05
C ASP A 195 6.57 5.79 -1.89
N PHE A 196 5.99 6.58 -0.99
CA PHE A 196 4.56 6.57 -0.67
C PHE A 196 3.82 7.76 -1.27
N ILE A 197 2.61 7.49 -1.76
CA ILE A 197 1.54 8.47 -1.87
C ILE A 197 0.64 8.28 -0.66
N ILE A 198 0.43 9.35 0.11
CA ILE A 198 -0.34 9.35 1.34
C ILE A 198 -1.66 10.07 1.09
N TYR A 199 -2.78 9.41 1.41
CA TYR A 199 -4.11 10.02 1.42
C TYR A 199 -4.59 10.14 2.86
N LYS A 200 -4.93 11.37 3.25
CA LYS A 200 -5.57 11.67 4.52
C LYS A 200 -7.03 12.00 4.26
N LEU A 201 -7.93 11.16 4.75
CA LEU A 201 -9.36 11.37 4.63
C LEU A 201 -9.95 11.62 6.00
N SER A 202 -10.83 12.62 6.11
CA SER A 202 -11.65 12.80 7.31
C SER A 202 -13.10 12.95 6.92
N GLY A 203 -13.97 12.35 7.72
CA GLY A 203 -15.39 12.24 7.42
C GLY A 203 -16.21 11.74 8.60
N THR A 204 -17.35 11.14 8.29
CA THR A 204 -18.23 10.48 9.26
C THR A 204 -18.56 9.06 8.83
N VAL A 205 -18.69 8.17 9.81
CA VAL A 205 -19.14 6.80 9.59
C VAL A 205 -20.53 6.81 8.94
N TYR A 206 -20.76 5.94 7.96
CA TYR A 206 -22.07 5.83 7.31
C TYR A 206 -23.22 5.68 8.32
N GLY A 207 -24.29 6.46 8.14
CA GLY A 207 -25.48 6.40 8.98
C GLY A 207 -25.27 6.86 10.43
N SER A 208 -24.14 7.51 10.74
CA SER A 208 -23.77 7.95 12.07
C SER A 208 -23.10 9.33 12.06
N ASP A 209 -23.08 10.01 13.21
CA ASP A 209 -22.32 11.25 13.42
C ASP A 209 -20.92 10.99 14.00
N ILE A 210 -20.50 9.71 14.09
CA ILE A 210 -19.17 9.32 14.57
C ILE A 210 -18.12 9.76 13.55
N PRO A 211 -17.11 10.55 13.94
CA PRO A 211 -16.04 10.95 13.04
C PRO A 211 -15.18 9.74 12.66
N VAL A 212 -14.64 9.78 11.44
CA VAL A 212 -13.68 8.79 10.95
C VAL A 212 -12.51 9.48 10.26
N PHE A 213 -11.32 8.93 10.49
CA PHE A 213 -10.07 9.39 9.90
C PHE A 213 -9.35 8.20 9.26
N PHE A 214 -8.96 8.33 8.00
CA PHE A 214 -8.10 7.36 7.31
C PHE A 214 -6.78 8.02 6.88
N TYR A 215 -5.69 7.31 7.12
CA TYR A 215 -4.35 7.63 6.65
C TYR A 215 -3.87 6.44 5.82
N LEU A 216 -3.93 6.60 4.49
CA LEU A 216 -3.66 5.53 3.54
C LEU A 216 -2.27 5.74 2.92
N MET A 217 -1.36 4.80 3.13
CA MET A 217 0.01 4.85 2.61
C MET A 217 0.15 3.88 1.43
N TYR A 218 0.07 4.39 0.20
CA TYR A 218 0.21 3.59 -1.01
C TYR A 218 1.65 3.60 -1.52
N ASN A 219 2.33 2.44 -1.51
CA ASN A 219 3.62 2.30 -2.15
C ASN A 219 3.43 1.94 -3.63
N THR A 220 3.62 2.92 -4.52
CA THR A 220 3.43 2.72 -5.98
C THR A 220 4.46 1.76 -6.60
N ALA A 221 5.65 1.68 -6.00
CA ALA A 221 6.76 0.89 -6.51
C ALA A 221 6.64 -0.60 -6.17
N GLU A 222 6.00 -0.94 -5.05
CA GLU A 222 5.82 -2.32 -4.57
C GLU A 222 4.35 -2.78 -4.71
N GLY A 223 3.40 -1.86 -4.77
CA GLY A 223 1.97 -2.13 -4.99
C GLY A 223 1.21 -2.56 -3.75
N TYR A 224 1.67 -2.22 -2.55
CA TYR A 224 0.90 -2.43 -1.32
C TYR A 224 0.35 -1.11 -0.79
N LEU A 225 -0.80 -1.19 -0.12
CA LEU A 225 -1.50 -0.11 0.55
C LEU A 225 -1.56 -0.44 2.03
N ILE A 226 -1.09 0.45 2.89
CA ILE A 226 -1.33 0.36 4.33
C ILE A 226 -2.46 1.32 4.67
N GLU A 227 -3.58 0.78 5.12
CA GLU A 227 -4.68 1.53 5.72
C GLU A 227 -4.39 1.69 7.21
N ILE A 228 -4.46 2.93 7.70
CA ILE A 228 -4.51 3.25 9.13
C ILE A 228 -5.78 4.06 9.35
N ASP A 229 -6.65 3.62 10.25
CA ASP A 229 -7.85 4.37 10.58
C ASP A 229 -8.11 4.47 12.08
N SER A 230 -8.85 5.51 12.46
CA SER A 230 -9.22 5.82 13.84
C SER A 230 -10.51 6.65 13.85
N THR A 231 -11.29 6.55 14.93
CA THR A 231 -12.40 7.48 15.20
C THR A 231 -12.02 8.64 16.12
N GLU A 232 -10.75 8.75 16.52
CA GLU A 232 -10.31 9.83 17.42
C GLU A 232 -9.89 11.09 16.68
N SER A 233 -8.85 10.99 15.84
CA SER A 233 -8.28 12.11 15.11
C SER A 233 -7.32 11.66 14.02
N MET A 234 -7.09 12.54 13.03
CA MET A 234 -6.01 12.36 12.05
C MET A 234 -4.62 12.31 12.71
N GLU A 235 -4.41 13.05 13.80
CA GLU A 235 -3.13 13.06 14.54
C GLU A 235 -2.79 11.69 15.12
N VAL A 236 -3.79 10.91 15.54
CA VAL A 236 -3.59 9.52 15.98
C VAL A 236 -3.08 8.67 14.83
N CYS A 237 -3.71 8.76 13.65
CA CYS A 237 -3.27 8.02 12.46
C CYS A 237 -1.84 8.41 12.03
N GLU A 238 -1.52 9.71 12.07
CA GLU A 238 -0.18 10.23 11.77
C GLU A 238 0.89 9.69 12.72
N ASN A 239 0.60 9.65 14.03
CA ASN A 239 1.54 9.13 15.03
C ASN A 239 1.75 7.62 14.88
N ILE A 240 0.71 6.86 14.56
CA ILE A 240 0.83 5.43 14.22
C ILE A 240 1.72 5.27 12.99
N ALA A 241 1.43 5.98 11.90
CA ALA A 241 2.19 5.92 10.65
C ALA A 241 3.68 6.24 10.86
N ALA A 242 3.99 7.29 11.62
CA ALA A 242 5.36 7.68 11.95
C ALA A 242 6.11 6.62 12.77
N GLY A 243 5.37 5.77 13.50
CA GLY A 243 5.90 4.68 14.30
C GLY A 243 5.94 3.32 13.60
N LEU A 244 5.58 3.22 12.32
CA LEU A 244 5.60 1.95 11.59
C LEU A 244 7.00 1.59 11.08
N GLU A 245 7.42 0.37 11.40
CA GLU A 245 8.50 -0.31 10.69
C GLU A 245 7.88 -1.31 9.69
N ILE A 246 8.33 -1.31 8.44
CA ILE A 246 7.79 -2.18 7.38
C ILE A 246 8.91 -3.08 6.85
N ARG A 247 8.59 -4.35 6.61
CA ARG A 247 9.52 -5.30 5.96
C ARG A 247 8.78 -6.18 4.95
N THR A 248 9.50 -6.67 3.97
CA THR A 248 9.04 -7.78 3.13
C THR A 248 9.22 -9.11 3.87
N THR A 249 8.30 -10.05 3.68
CA THR A 249 8.38 -11.41 4.26
C THR A 249 9.17 -12.38 3.36
N GLY A 250 9.34 -12.01 2.09
CA GLY A 250 9.81 -12.90 1.02
C GLY A 250 8.68 -13.71 0.37
N GLY A 251 7.45 -13.58 0.87
CA GLY A 251 6.22 -14.06 0.23
C GLY A 251 5.80 -13.16 -0.94
N VAL A 252 4.87 -13.66 -1.74
CA VAL A 252 4.30 -12.95 -2.88
C VAL A 252 2.79 -13.15 -2.87
N VAL A 253 2.05 -12.05 -2.90
CA VAL A 253 0.60 -12.03 -3.09
C VAL A 253 0.35 -11.92 -4.59
N ASN A 254 -0.45 -12.83 -5.13
CA ASN A 254 -0.79 -12.85 -6.56
C ASN A 254 -2.28 -12.60 -6.73
N TYR A 255 -2.65 -12.10 -7.90
CA TYR A 255 -4.05 -12.04 -8.30
C TYR A 255 -4.66 -13.46 -8.38
N ASP A 256 -5.76 -13.70 -7.66
CA ASP A 256 -6.57 -14.91 -7.76
C ASP A 256 -7.98 -14.54 -8.26
N PRO A 257 -8.36 -14.88 -9.51
CA PRO A 257 -9.68 -14.55 -10.07
C PRO A 257 -10.87 -15.19 -9.36
N ASN A 258 -10.62 -16.10 -8.40
CA ASN A 258 -11.67 -16.74 -7.60
C ASN A 258 -11.88 -16.06 -6.24
N GLU A 259 -11.07 -15.07 -5.89
CA GLU A 259 -11.24 -14.27 -4.67
C GLU A 259 -12.12 -13.04 -4.93
N SER A 260 -12.65 -12.48 -3.84
CA SER A 260 -13.32 -11.19 -3.92
C SER A 260 -12.28 -10.09 -4.10
N HIS A 261 -12.51 -9.24 -5.10
CA HIS A 261 -11.59 -8.16 -5.45
C HIS A 261 -12.16 -6.77 -5.13
N ASP A 262 -13.36 -6.74 -4.57
CA ASP A 262 -14.01 -5.52 -4.12
C ASP A 262 -13.51 -5.21 -2.71
N ILE A 263 -12.39 -4.50 -2.63
CA ILE A 263 -11.79 -4.12 -1.36
C ILE A 263 -12.52 -2.90 -0.79
N TYR A 264 -12.72 -2.94 0.52
CA TYR A 264 -13.58 -2.00 1.22
C TYR A 264 -12.83 -1.33 2.37
N LEU A 265 -12.73 0.00 2.33
CA LEU A 265 -12.36 0.81 3.49
C LEU A 265 -13.55 0.81 4.45
N CYS A 266 -13.32 0.29 5.65
CA CYS A 266 -14.37 0.20 6.64
C CYS A 266 -13.75 0.32 8.02
N THR A 267 -14.33 1.22 8.83
CA THR A 267 -14.04 1.40 10.26
C THR A 267 -14.38 0.18 11.11
N GLY A 268 -14.90 -0.91 10.54
CA GLY A 268 -15.34 -2.10 11.28
C GLY A 268 -16.47 -1.81 12.27
N ILE A 269 -17.01 -0.59 12.25
CA ILE A 269 -18.19 -0.18 13.00
C ILE A 269 -19.38 -0.50 12.10
N GLY A 270 -19.87 -1.73 12.22
CA GLY A 270 -21.12 -2.21 11.61
C GLY A 270 -22.27 -2.15 12.62
#